data_AF-A0A9Q1HL84-F1
#
_entry.id   AF-A0A9Q1HL84-F1
#
_cell.length_a   1.000
_cell.length_b   1.000
_cell.length_c   1.000
_cell.angle_alpha   90.00
_cell.angle_beta   90.00
_cell.angle_gamma   90.00
#
_symmetry.space_group_name_H-M   'P 1'
#
loop_
_entity.id
_entity.type
_entity.pdbx_description
1 polymer ?
#
loop_
_entity_poly.entity_id
_entity_poly.type
_entity_poly.pdbx_seq_one_letter_code
_entity_poly.pdbx_strand_id
1 'polypeptide(L)'
;MDAFKNAKTVKVNPDKPQEQARFLALEANKTLLVPTPRMRRGLFNRVVLPAGANKSQLRECCSFQGIKVNSAPVGIAEKYQVDLVVIGSVAVSETGIRIGKGEGFADLEYAIMSAAGAANEDTVVITTVHDCQVTDIPESLIQPHDLTVDFILTPTRVIKCSGGIKQRPKGIIWSMLTEEKFQSIPVLKELRDKDDEAGIDTSLKPSEDEGGRKRNSRQRNNRRDPRPRRQRARRNRDKEDEPPKEDEENKPAKRTNNRRAPPQCPPGCRIFVGGVTRRTRVSEFKTAIRAKGVYPKRVVWRGARGFCFLEFDVPDKIEDDVTLLGDIAFNNVQLRPQIAIDREEKKDKKAVNGEQNETQGDEGAKQNMKSED
;
A
#
# COMPACT_ATOMS: atom_id res chain seq x y z
N MET A 1 14.88 -24.06 15.90
CA MET A 1 13.97 -24.97 15.17
C MET A 1 14.68 -25.53 13.96
N ASP A 2 14.69 -26.85 13.76
CA ASP A 2 15.46 -27.49 12.68
C ASP A 2 14.91 -27.19 11.29
N ALA A 3 13.59 -27.02 11.15
CA ALA A 3 12.98 -26.55 9.91
C ALA A 3 13.60 -25.22 9.42
N PHE A 4 13.89 -24.28 10.34
CA PHE A 4 14.58 -23.04 9.98
C PHE A 4 16.06 -23.27 9.63
N LYS A 5 16.76 -24.16 10.33
CA LYS A 5 18.16 -24.46 10.02
C LYS A 5 18.29 -25.01 8.58
N ASN A 6 17.39 -25.93 8.21
CA ASN A 6 17.41 -26.62 6.92
C ASN A 6 16.85 -25.78 5.76
N ALA A 7 16.00 -24.79 6.03
CA ALA A 7 15.43 -23.91 5.01
C ALA A 7 16.51 -23.07 4.30
N LYS A 8 16.49 -23.06 2.97
CA LYS A 8 17.33 -22.22 2.11
C LYS A 8 16.59 -20.95 1.69
N THR A 9 15.31 -21.09 1.36
CA THR A 9 14.43 -19.99 0.95
C THR A 9 13.34 -19.78 1.98
N VAL A 10 13.27 -18.56 2.52
CA VAL A 10 12.31 -18.19 3.56
C VAL A 10 11.49 -17.00 3.10
N LYS A 11 10.18 -17.10 3.22
CA LYS A 11 9.24 -16.00 3.02
C LYS A 11 8.86 -15.37 4.35
N VAL A 12 8.95 -14.05 4.48
CA VAL A 12 8.56 -13.31 5.70
C VAL A 12 7.79 -12.04 5.33
N ASN A 13 6.70 -11.72 6.03
CA ASN A 13 5.88 -10.53 5.72
C ASN A 13 6.66 -9.24 5.99
N PRO A 14 6.31 -8.10 5.35
CA PRO A 14 7.01 -6.82 5.52
C PRO A 14 6.66 -6.09 6.83
N ASP A 15 5.69 -6.59 7.62
CA ASP A 15 5.26 -5.95 8.86
C ASP A 15 6.42 -5.78 9.86
N LYS A 16 6.38 -4.68 10.65
CA LYS A 16 7.42 -4.35 11.63
C LYS A 16 7.65 -5.45 12.68
N PRO A 17 6.63 -6.12 13.25
CA PRO A 17 6.84 -7.21 14.21
C PRO A 17 7.69 -8.37 13.67
N GLN A 18 7.75 -8.56 12.35
CA GLN A 18 8.53 -9.63 11.73
C GLN A 18 9.91 -9.17 11.20
N GLU A 19 10.31 -7.92 11.47
CA GLU A 19 11.60 -7.40 11.00
C GLU A 19 12.78 -8.19 11.57
N GLN A 20 12.70 -8.60 12.84
CA GLN A 20 13.75 -9.41 13.43
C GLN A 20 13.82 -10.82 12.82
N ALA A 21 12.68 -11.41 12.41
CA ALA A 21 12.67 -12.68 11.70
C ALA A 21 13.34 -12.56 10.31
N ARG A 22 13.10 -11.43 9.61
CA ARG A 22 13.81 -11.11 8.36
C ARG A 22 15.32 -11.00 8.60
N PHE A 23 15.72 -10.28 9.64
CA PHE A 23 17.13 -10.12 9.99
C PHE A 23 17.82 -11.47 10.26
N LEU A 24 17.19 -12.33 11.06
CA LEU A 24 17.73 -13.66 11.38
C LEU A 24 17.81 -14.56 10.13
N ALA A 25 16.87 -14.43 9.19
CA ALA A 25 16.94 -15.15 7.92
C ALA A 25 18.16 -14.71 7.09
N LEU A 26 18.40 -13.41 6.98
CA LEU A 26 19.57 -12.87 6.25
C LEU A 26 20.88 -13.19 6.97
N GLU A 27 20.94 -13.07 8.30
CA GLU A 27 22.11 -13.42 9.11
C GLU A 27 22.48 -14.90 8.97
N ALA A 28 21.49 -15.76 8.79
CA ALA A 28 21.67 -17.19 8.51
C ALA A 28 21.92 -17.50 7.01
N ASN A 29 22.25 -16.48 6.19
CA ASN A 29 22.53 -16.60 4.75
C ASN A 29 21.41 -17.27 3.94
N LYS A 30 20.15 -17.03 4.31
CA LYS A 30 18.98 -17.56 3.59
C LYS A 30 18.53 -16.60 2.49
N THR A 31 17.95 -17.17 1.43
CA THR A 31 17.21 -16.37 0.45
C THR A 31 15.94 -15.85 1.09
N LEU A 32 15.83 -14.53 1.26
CA LEU A 32 14.67 -13.88 1.87
C LEU A 32 13.73 -13.32 0.80
N LEU A 33 12.52 -13.88 0.75
CA LEU A 33 11.40 -13.36 -0.05
C LEU A 33 10.46 -12.54 0.83
N VAL A 34 10.08 -11.36 0.36
CA VAL A 34 9.15 -10.47 1.06
C VAL A 34 7.99 -10.12 0.12
N PRO A 35 6.72 -10.33 0.52
CA PRO A 35 5.57 -9.93 -0.27
C PRO A 35 5.56 -8.45 -0.60
N THR A 36 5.14 -8.11 -1.82
CA THR A 36 4.84 -6.71 -2.12
C THR A 36 3.49 -6.33 -1.49
N PRO A 37 3.33 -5.10 -0.96
CA PRO A 37 2.07 -4.70 -0.34
C PRO A 37 0.87 -4.89 -1.27
N ARG A 38 -0.08 -5.74 -0.83
CA ARG A 38 -1.29 -6.11 -1.58
C ARG A 38 -1.01 -6.70 -2.97
N MET A 39 0.20 -7.23 -3.20
CA MET A 39 0.63 -7.83 -4.48
C MET A 39 0.45 -6.93 -5.72
N ARG A 40 0.39 -5.60 -5.53
CA ARG A 40 0.13 -4.64 -6.63
C ARG A 40 1.30 -4.48 -7.59
N ARG A 41 2.49 -4.91 -7.21
CA ARG A 41 3.74 -4.76 -7.98
C ARG A 41 4.47 -6.09 -8.17
N GLY A 42 3.70 -7.18 -8.23
CA GLY A 42 4.22 -8.54 -8.25
C GLY A 42 4.09 -9.26 -6.91
N LEU A 43 4.45 -10.53 -6.89
CA LEU A 43 4.23 -11.40 -5.73
C LEU A 43 5.26 -11.12 -4.63
N PHE A 44 6.55 -11.23 -4.95
CA PHE A 44 7.65 -11.08 -3.99
C PHE A 44 8.73 -10.13 -4.49
N ASN A 45 9.46 -9.60 -3.51
CA ASN A 45 10.78 -9.05 -3.67
C ASN A 45 11.79 -9.98 -2.98
N ARG A 46 12.84 -10.37 -3.69
CA ARG A 46 14.02 -11.02 -3.11
C ARG A 46 14.97 -9.95 -2.59
N VAL A 47 15.29 -9.99 -1.30
CA VAL A 47 16.25 -9.04 -0.71
C VAL A 47 17.64 -9.29 -1.29
N VAL A 48 18.30 -8.22 -1.75
CA VAL A 48 19.64 -8.25 -2.32
C VAL A 48 20.58 -7.52 -1.36
N LEU A 49 21.59 -8.24 -0.88
CA LEU A 49 22.56 -7.71 0.06
C LEU A 49 23.75 -7.06 -0.68
N PRO A 50 24.30 -5.96 -0.17
CA PRO A 50 25.61 -5.48 -0.57
C PRO A 50 26.68 -6.56 -0.35
N ALA A 51 27.71 -6.59 -1.20
CA ALA A 51 28.84 -7.49 -1.00
C ALA A 51 29.52 -7.20 0.35
N GLY A 52 29.74 -8.26 1.15
CA GLY A 52 30.34 -8.12 2.49
C GLY A 52 29.47 -7.41 3.53
N ALA A 53 28.14 -7.42 3.36
CA ALA A 53 27.22 -6.73 4.27
C ALA A 53 27.42 -7.12 5.75
N ASN A 54 27.62 -6.12 6.61
CA ASN A 54 27.69 -6.29 8.05
C ASN A 54 26.28 -6.34 8.69
N LYS A 55 26.21 -6.66 9.99
CA LYS A 55 24.92 -6.77 10.72
C LYS A 55 24.06 -5.50 10.67
N SER A 56 24.68 -4.32 10.66
CA SER A 56 23.94 -3.05 10.55
C SER A 56 23.25 -2.92 9.19
N GLN A 57 23.98 -3.25 8.12
CA GLN A 57 23.45 -3.26 6.75
C GLN A 57 22.36 -4.32 6.57
N LEU A 58 22.50 -5.51 7.18
CA LEU A 58 21.43 -6.52 7.18
C LEU A 58 20.13 -5.98 7.80
N ARG A 59 20.23 -5.26 8.93
CA ARG A 59 19.06 -4.64 9.59
C ARG A 59 18.43 -3.57 8.70
N GLU A 60 19.25 -2.76 8.04
CA GLU A 60 18.77 -1.77 7.08
C GLU A 60 17.96 -2.44 5.96
N CYS A 61 18.52 -3.48 5.32
CA CYS A 61 17.85 -4.26 4.27
C CYS A 61 16.55 -4.92 4.72
N CYS A 62 16.37 -5.20 6.01
CA CYS A 62 15.14 -5.78 6.57
C CYS A 62 14.03 -4.75 6.83
N SER A 63 14.35 -3.47 6.89
CA SER A 63 13.38 -2.41 7.11
C SER A 63 12.46 -2.24 5.91
N PHE A 64 11.27 -1.67 6.10
CA PHE A 64 10.34 -1.40 5.00
C PHE A 64 10.97 -0.56 3.88
N GLN A 65 11.79 0.44 4.24
CA GLN A 65 12.47 1.27 3.26
C GLN A 65 13.65 0.54 2.62
N GLY A 66 14.41 -0.22 3.40
CA GLY A 66 15.51 -1.02 2.89
C GLY A 66 15.05 -2.08 1.91
N ILE A 67 13.94 -2.77 2.17
CA ILE A 67 13.36 -3.72 1.20
C ILE A 67 13.06 -3.02 -0.12
N LYS A 68 12.53 -1.79 -0.12
CA LYS A 68 12.23 -1.07 -1.38
C LYS A 68 13.46 -0.73 -2.21
N VAL A 69 14.61 -0.53 -1.57
CA VAL A 69 15.85 -0.09 -2.23
C VAL A 69 16.75 -1.29 -2.54
N ASN A 70 16.82 -2.25 -1.63
CA ASN A 70 17.74 -3.39 -1.63
C ASN A 70 16.99 -4.70 -1.93
N SER A 71 16.17 -4.71 -2.97
CA SER A 71 15.53 -5.93 -3.44
C SER A 71 15.27 -5.93 -4.94
N ALA A 72 15.13 -7.13 -5.49
CA ALA A 72 14.72 -7.35 -6.86
C ALA A 72 13.33 -8.01 -6.88
N PRO A 73 12.41 -7.59 -7.76
CA PRO A 73 11.15 -8.29 -7.93
C PRO A 73 11.40 -9.71 -8.41
N VAL A 74 10.57 -10.64 -7.95
CA VAL A 74 10.57 -12.04 -8.37
C VAL A 74 9.28 -12.30 -9.14
N GLY A 75 9.42 -12.72 -10.40
CA GLY A 75 8.29 -13.12 -11.23
C GLY A 75 7.77 -14.52 -10.87
N ILE A 76 6.53 -14.82 -11.25
CA ILE A 76 5.92 -16.15 -11.09
C ILE A 76 6.72 -17.22 -11.88
N ALA A 77 7.30 -16.83 -13.01
CA ALA A 77 8.05 -17.73 -13.88
C ALA A 77 9.41 -18.16 -13.29
N GLU A 78 9.95 -17.42 -12.33
CA GLU A 78 11.15 -17.84 -11.63
C GLU A 78 10.80 -18.98 -10.67
N LYS A 79 11.35 -20.18 -10.94
CA LYS A 79 11.14 -21.37 -10.11
C LYS A 79 11.88 -21.22 -8.77
N TYR A 80 11.20 -20.68 -7.75
CA TYR A 80 11.65 -20.74 -6.37
C TYR A 80 10.84 -21.78 -5.61
N GLN A 81 11.52 -22.70 -4.93
CA GLN A 81 10.91 -23.49 -3.88
C GLN A 81 11.02 -22.70 -2.56
N VAL A 82 9.89 -22.43 -1.91
CA VAL A 82 9.82 -21.82 -0.59
C VAL A 82 9.80 -22.93 0.46
N ASP A 83 10.85 -23.01 1.26
CA ASP A 83 11.00 -24.04 2.29
C ASP A 83 10.24 -23.67 3.57
N LEU A 84 10.19 -22.37 3.89
CA LEU A 84 9.58 -21.89 5.13
C LEU A 84 8.86 -20.55 4.93
N VAL A 85 7.65 -20.45 5.46
CA VAL A 85 6.79 -19.27 5.45
C VAL A 85 6.60 -18.77 6.88
N VAL A 86 6.99 -17.53 7.15
CA VAL A 86 6.67 -16.82 8.39
C VAL A 86 5.44 -15.94 8.15
N ILE A 87 4.31 -16.30 8.75
CA ILE A 87 3.03 -15.62 8.56
C ILE A 87 2.60 -14.87 9.82
N GLY A 88 2.10 -13.65 9.65
CA GLY A 88 1.54 -12.85 10.75
C GLY A 88 0.12 -13.29 11.08
N SER A 89 -0.19 -13.41 12.37
CA SER A 89 -1.50 -13.81 12.88
C SER A 89 -1.99 -12.88 14.00
N VAL A 90 -3.30 -12.73 14.12
CA VAL A 90 -3.97 -11.99 15.20
C VAL A 90 -4.26 -12.92 16.38
N ALA A 91 -4.72 -14.14 16.09
CA ALA A 91 -4.93 -15.20 17.07
C ALA A 91 -4.61 -16.55 16.44
N VAL A 92 -4.22 -17.52 17.25
CA VAL A 92 -3.98 -18.90 16.84
C VAL A 92 -4.46 -19.88 17.90
N SER A 93 -4.86 -21.08 17.47
CA SER A 93 -5.11 -22.22 18.36
C SER A 93 -3.90 -23.14 18.41
N GLU A 94 -3.76 -23.92 19.48
CA GLU A 94 -2.67 -24.91 19.60
C GLU A 94 -2.72 -26.00 18.51
N THR A 95 -3.86 -26.16 17.84
CA THR A 95 -4.06 -27.09 16.72
C THR A 95 -3.62 -26.53 15.37
N GLY A 96 -3.25 -25.25 15.29
CA GLY A 96 -2.70 -24.60 14.09
C GLY A 96 -3.70 -23.77 13.27
N ILE A 97 -4.96 -23.66 13.72
CA ILE A 97 -5.92 -22.71 13.14
C ILE A 97 -5.46 -21.30 13.47
N ARG A 98 -5.50 -20.40 12.48
CA ARG A 98 -5.10 -19.00 12.65
C ARG A 98 -6.16 -18.04 12.18
N ILE A 99 -6.19 -16.87 12.81
CA ILE A 99 -6.99 -15.72 12.38
C ILE A 99 -6.05 -14.63 11.92
N GLY A 100 -6.20 -14.23 10.66
CA GLY A 100 -5.45 -13.12 10.06
C GLY A 100 -6.07 -11.76 10.36
N LYS A 101 -5.61 -10.72 9.67
CA LYS A 101 -6.17 -9.35 9.78
C LYS A 101 -7.56 -9.20 9.10
N GLY A 102 -8.02 -10.21 8.37
CA GLY A 102 -9.35 -10.24 7.73
C GLY A 102 -9.38 -9.94 6.22
N GLU A 103 -8.32 -9.40 5.61
CA GLU A 103 -8.33 -9.09 4.17
C GLU A 103 -8.12 -10.34 3.27
N GLY A 104 -7.62 -11.45 3.83
CA GLY A 104 -7.35 -12.71 3.11
C GLY A 104 -6.10 -12.70 2.21
N PHE A 105 -5.26 -11.66 2.29
CA PHE A 105 -4.06 -11.57 1.44
C PHE A 105 -3.04 -12.67 1.70
N ALA A 106 -2.81 -13.07 2.95
CA ALA A 106 -1.78 -14.05 3.27
C ALA A 106 -2.17 -15.47 2.80
N ASP A 107 -3.46 -15.80 2.85
CA ASP A 107 -4.04 -17.02 2.29
C ASP A 107 -3.92 -17.04 0.76
N LEU A 108 -4.29 -15.93 0.13
CA LEU A 108 -4.16 -15.77 -1.32
C LEU A 108 -2.70 -15.80 -1.80
N GLU A 109 -1.78 -15.18 -1.05
CA GLU A 109 -0.34 -15.25 -1.31
C GLU A 109 0.15 -16.70 -1.33
N TYR A 110 -0.32 -17.54 -0.39
CA TYR A 110 0.02 -18.95 -0.36
C TYR A 110 -0.61 -19.73 -1.51
N ALA A 111 -1.88 -19.47 -1.81
CA ALA A 111 -2.58 -20.06 -2.96
C ALA A 111 -1.85 -19.77 -4.27
N ILE A 112 -1.40 -18.52 -4.47
CA ILE A 112 -0.60 -18.09 -5.61
C ILE A 112 0.75 -18.82 -5.65
N MET A 113 1.45 -18.95 -4.51
CA MET A 113 2.68 -19.74 -4.44
C MET A 113 2.46 -21.20 -4.82
N SER A 114 1.38 -21.82 -4.33
CA SER A 114 1.04 -23.20 -4.66
C SER A 114 0.74 -23.36 -6.15
N ALA A 115 -0.07 -22.47 -6.73
CA ALA A 115 -0.37 -22.47 -8.17
C ALA A 115 0.88 -22.26 -9.04
N ALA A 116 1.84 -21.46 -8.56
CA ALA A 116 3.13 -21.27 -9.21
C ALA A 116 4.11 -22.45 -9.03
N GLY A 117 3.75 -23.47 -8.25
CA GLY A 117 4.64 -24.58 -7.88
C GLY A 117 5.76 -24.19 -6.92
N ALA A 118 5.64 -23.03 -6.26
CA ALA A 118 6.64 -22.49 -5.34
C ALA A 118 6.45 -22.93 -3.88
N ALA A 119 5.26 -23.39 -3.51
CA ALA A 119 4.96 -23.94 -2.18
C ALA A 119 4.17 -25.24 -2.31
N ASN A 120 4.38 -26.17 -1.38
CA ASN A 120 3.73 -27.47 -1.38
C ASN A 120 3.49 -27.99 0.06
N GLU A 121 3.26 -29.29 0.22
CA GLU A 121 3.02 -29.91 1.53
C GLU A 121 4.27 -29.98 2.43
N ASP A 122 5.46 -29.82 1.85
CA ASP A 122 6.74 -29.78 2.57
C ASP A 122 7.11 -28.37 3.05
N THR A 123 6.51 -27.33 2.47
CA THR A 123 6.72 -25.94 2.92
C THR A 123 6.27 -25.79 4.38
N VAL A 124 7.17 -25.42 5.29
CA VAL A 124 6.83 -25.26 6.71
C VAL A 124 6.24 -23.87 6.95
N VAL A 125 5.07 -23.80 7.56
CA VAL A 125 4.38 -22.54 7.89
C VAL A 125 4.49 -22.28 9.39
N ILE A 126 5.06 -21.13 9.75
CA ILE A 126 5.25 -20.74 11.14
C ILE A 126 4.64 -19.38 11.41
N THR A 127 4.20 -19.16 12.65
CA THR A 127 3.81 -17.83 13.12
C THR A 127 4.54 -17.45 14.40
N THR A 128 4.69 -16.14 14.61
CA THR A 128 5.22 -15.55 15.83
C THR A 128 4.12 -14.71 16.46
N VAL A 129 3.71 -15.05 17.67
CA VAL A 129 2.62 -14.38 18.40
C VAL A 129 2.98 -14.25 19.88
N HIS A 130 2.29 -13.40 20.62
CA HIS A 130 2.38 -13.37 22.08
C HIS A 130 1.57 -14.53 22.68
N ASP A 131 1.91 -14.96 23.90
CA ASP A 131 1.22 -16.06 24.61
C ASP A 131 -0.30 -15.84 24.69
N CYS A 132 -0.74 -14.61 24.93
CA CYS A 132 -2.17 -14.25 25.00
C CYS A 132 -2.94 -14.30 23.67
N GLN A 133 -2.23 -14.46 22.54
CA GLN A 133 -2.85 -14.66 21.23
C GLN A 133 -3.05 -16.15 20.92
N VAL A 134 -2.57 -17.04 21.78
CA VAL A 134 -2.87 -18.47 21.73
C VAL A 134 -4.19 -18.69 22.48
N THR A 135 -5.24 -19.04 21.76
CA THR A 135 -6.61 -19.15 22.26
C THR A 135 -7.34 -20.25 21.52
N ASP A 136 -8.44 -20.74 22.09
CA ASP A 136 -9.33 -21.66 21.38
C ASP A 136 -10.01 -20.94 20.22
N ILE A 137 -10.00 -21.58 19.05
CA ILE A 137 -10.60 -21.07 17.82
C ILE A 137 -11.48 -22.18 17.26
N PRO A 138 -12.80 -21.97 17.12
CA PRO A 138 -13.70 -22.97 16.56
C PRO A 138 -13.30 -23.35 15.14
N GLU A 139 -13.25 -24.66 14.86
CA GLU A 139 -13.00 -25.18 13.51
C GLU A 139 -14.03 -24.69 12.49
N SER A 140 -15.26 -24.40 12.92
CA SER A 140 -16.33 -23.87 12.05
C SER A 140 -16.01 -22.51 11.42
N LEU A 141 -14.98 -21.80 11.89
CA LEU A 141 -14.53 -20.53 11.30
C LEU A 141 -13.60 -20.73 10.10
N ILE A 142 -13.04 -21.93 9.91
CA ILE A 142 -12.12 -22.21 8.81
C ILE A 142 -12.90 -22.33 7.49
N GLN A 143 -12.39 -21.70 6.44
CA GLN A 143 -12.91 -21.80 5.09
C GLN A 143 -11.91 -22.51 4.19
N PRO A 144 -12.31 -23.15 3.07
CA PRO A 144 -11.42 -23.94 2.21
C PRO A 144 -10.15 -23.26 1.69
N HIS A 145 -10.10 -21.92 1.68
CA HIS A 145 -8.95 -21.15 1.25
C HIS A 145 -7.98 -20.77 2.39
N ASP A 146 -8.32 -21.08 3.65
CA ASP A 146 -7.50 -20.70 4.80
C ASP A 146 -6.23 -21.57 4.90
N LEU A 147 -5.15 -20.92 5.30
CA LEU A 147 -3.86 -21.53 5.56
C LEU A 147 -3.65 -21.74 7.06
N THR A 148 -3.44 -22.99 7.47
CA THR A 148 -3.06 -23.36 8.83
C THR A 148 -1.55 -23.26 9.06
N VAL A 149 -1.11 -23.24 10.32
CA VAL A 149 0.31 -23.15 10.71
C VAL A 149 0.80 -24.45 11.33
N ASP A 150 2.04 -24.84 11.04
CA ASP A 150 2.69 -26.02 11.61
C ASP A 150 3.38 -25.73 12.95
N PHE A 151 3.85 -24.50 13.15
CA PHE A 151 4.50 -24.07 14.39
C PHE A 151 4.03 -22.69 14.86
N ILE A 152 3.86 -22.57 16.17
CA ILE A 152 3.55 -21.32 16.86
C ILE A 152 4.72 -21.00 17.80
N LEU A 153 5.35 -19.86 17.58
CA LEU A 153 6.45 -19.37 18.38
C LEU A 153 5.95 -18.24 19.27
N THR A 154 6.07 -18.43 20.57
CA THR A 154 5.77 -17.44 21.61
C THR A 154 7.04 -17.06 22.37
N PRO A 155 7.04 -15.97 23.15
CA PRO A 155 8.15 -15.65 24.05
C PRO A 155 8.53 -16.79 25.01
N THR A 156 7.57 -17.63 25.43
CA THR A 156 7.80 -18.66 26.47
C THR A 156 8.01 -20.07 25.91
N ARG A 157 7.44 -20.37 24.74
CA ARG A 157 7.42 -21.73 24.18
C ARG A 157 7.32 -21.79 22.67
N VAL A 158 7.73 -22.93 22.12
CA VAL A 158 7.50 -23.32 20.73
C VAL A 158 6.48 -24.47 20.72
N ILE A 159 5.36 -24.25 20.05
CA ILE A 159 4.27 -25.24 19.93
C ILE A 159 4.34 -25.82 18.53
N LYS A 160 4.46 -27.14 18.42
CA LYS A 160 4.28 -27.87 17.17
C LYS A 160 2.80 -28.25 17.06
N CYS A 161 2.11 -27.68 16.09
CA CYS A 161 0.69 -27.93 15.88
C CYS A 161 0.51 -29.39 15.45
N SER A 162 -0.25 -30.16 16.22
CA SER A 162 -0.55 -31.57 15.94
C SER A 162 -1.99 -31.87 16.32
N GLY A 163 -2.59 -32.85 15.63
CA GLY A 163 -3.98 -33.27 15.90
C GLY A 163 -5.09 -32.37 15.36
N GLY A 164 -4.77 -31.25 14.71
CA GLY A 164 -5.74 -30.36 14.06
C GLY A 164 -5.96 -30.62 12.58
N ILE A 165 -6.96 -29.93 12.01
CA ILE A 165 -7.16 -29.84 10.56
C ILE A 165 -5.90 -29.23 9.92
N LYS A 166 -5.21 -30.00 9.07
CA LYS A 166 -4.11 -29.48 8.26
C LYS A 166 -4.65 -28.99 6.92
N GLN A 167 -4.82 -27.67 6.80
CA GLN A 167 -5.32 -27.05 5.59
C GLN A 167 -4.28 -26.16 4.92
N ARG A 168 -4.10 -26.38 3.61
CA ARG A 168 -3.20 -25.61 2.75
C ARG A 168 -3.87 -25.41 1.39
N PRO A 169 -4.00 -24.17 0.90
CA PRO A 169 -4.48 -23.94 -0.45
C PRO A 169 -3.57 -24.61 -1.47
N LYS A 170 -4.14 -25.49 -2.31
CA LYS A 170 -3.41 -26.17 -3.40
C LYS A 170 -3.34 -25.32 -4.68
N GLY A 171 -4.06 -24.21 -4.70
CA GLY A 171 -4.17 -23.28 -5.81
C GLY A 171 -5.18 -22.19 -5.48
N ILE A 172 -5.51 -21.36 -6.47
CA ILE A 172 -6.48 -20.27 -6.32
C ILE A 172 -7.89 -20.83 -6.41
N ILE A 173 -8.74 -20.53 -5.43
CA ILE A 173 -10.18 -20.82 -5.49
C ILE A 173 -10.87 -19.62 -6.13
N TRP A 174 -10.97 -19.61 -7.47
CA TRP A 174 -11.47 -18.47 -8.25
C TRP A 174 -12.87 -18.01 -7.84
N SER A 175 -13.75 -18.94 -7.51
CA SER A 175 -15.13 -18.67 -7.08
C SER A 175 -15.25 -17.91 -5.75
N MET A 176 -14.15 -17.80 -4.98
CA MET A 176 -14.08 -17.01 -3.74
C MET A 176 -13.44 -15.63 -3.95
N LEU A 177 -12.92 -15.35 -5.15
CA LEU A 177 -12.26 -14.10 -5.48
C LEU A 177 -13.24 -13.11 -6.10
N THR A 178 -13.33 -11.90 -5.56
CA THR A 178 -14.15 -10.84 -6.16
C THR A 178 -13.47 -10.20 -7.37
N GLU A 179 -14.26 -9.67 -8.29
CA GLU A 179 -13.76 -8.90 -9.45
C GLU A 179 -12.82 -7.76 -9.01
N GLU A 180 -13.16 -7.04 -7.93
CA GLU A 180 -12.32 -5.98 -7.39
C GLU A 180 -10.93 -6.50 -6.98
N LYS A 181 -10.88 -7.62 -6.23
CA LYS A 181 -9.61 -8.22 -5.81
C LYS A 181 -8.82 -8.69 -7.03
N PHE A 182 -9.46 -9.37 -7.97
CA PHE A 182 -8.87 -9.83 -9.22
C PHE A 182 -8.19 -8.69 -10.00
N GLN A 183 -8.90 -7.59 -10.23
CA GLN A 183 -8.35 -6.44 -10.97
C GLN A 183 -7.21 -5.74 -10.22
N SER A 184 -7.22 -5.77 -8.89
CA SER A 184 -6.22 -5.09 -8.07
C SER A 184 -4.87 -5.83 -7.96
N ILE A 185 -4.82 -7.10 -8.34
CA ILE A 185 -3.67 -7.99 -8.16
C ILE A 185 -3.22 -8.50 -9.54
N PRO A 186 -2.25 -7.84 -10.21
CA PRO A 186 -1.88 -8.15 -11.59
C PRO A 186 -1.46 -9.61 -11.83
N VAL A 187 -0.79 -10.21 -10.84
CA VAL A 187 -0.28 -11.59 -10.88
C VAL A 187 -1.40 -12.64 -11.09
N LEU A 188 -2.65 -12.30 -10.75
CA LEU A 188 -3.79 -13.20 -10.96
C LEU A 188 -4.20 -13.30 -12.43
N LYS A 189 -3.89 -12.31 -13.28
CA LYS A 189 -4.22 -12.39 -14.71
C LYS A 189 -3.38 -13.47 -15.38
N GLU A 190 -2.08 -13.45 -15.13
CA GLU A 190 -1.14 -14.47 -15.64
C GLU A 190 -1.46 -15.88 -15.16
N LEU A 191 -2.00 -16.03 -13.95
CA LEU A 191 -2.41 -17.34 -13.42
C LEU A 191 -3.76 -17.79 -13.96
N ARG A 192 -4.68 -16.85 -14.18
CA ARG A 192 -5.97 -17.16 -14.79
C ARG A 192 -5.80 -17.73 -16.18
N ASP A 193 -4.94 -17.10 -17.00
CA ASP A 193 -4.67 -17.57 -18.36
C ASP A 193 -4.13 -19.01 -18.35
N LYS A 194 -3.22 -19.33 -17.41
CA LYS A 194 -2.67 -20.70 -17.24
C LYS A 194 -3.71 -21.70 -16.77
N ASP A 195 -4.56 -21.31 -15.82
CA ASP A 195 -5.61 -22.16 -15.29
C ASP A 195 -6.70 -22.42 -16.36
N ASP A 196 -7.05 -21.40 -17.15
CA ASP A 196 -7.97 -21.53 -18.30
C ASP A 196 -7.38 -22.47 -19.37
N GLU A 197 -6.08 -22.36 -19.68
CA GLU A 197 -5.37 -23.29 -20.58
C GLU A 197 -5.35 -24.73 -20.04
N ALA A 198 -5.30 -24.90 -18.72
CA ALA A 198 -5.39 -26.19 -18.04
C ALA A 198 -6.83 -26.72 -17.88
N GLY A 199 -7.84 -25.97 -18.35
CA GLY A 199 -9.26 -26.34 -18.24
C GLY A 199 -9.84 -26.23 -16.83
N ILE A 200 -9.22 -25.44 -15.95
CA ILE A 200 -9.71 -25.15 -14.60
C ILE A 200 -10.77 -24.05 -14.69
N ASP A 201 -11.88 -24.19 -13.95
CA ASP A 201 -12.90 -23.13 -13.89
C ASP A 201 -12.36 -21.89 -13.15
N THR A 202 -12.25 -20.78 -13.87
CA THR A 202 -11.78 -19.48 -13.35
C THR A 202 -12.92 -18.49 -13.08
N SER A 203 -14.16 -18.97 -12.95
CA SER A 203 -15.32 -18.15 -12.61
C SER A 203 -15.13 -17.45 -11.25
N LEU A 204 -15.36 -16.13 -11.23
CA LEU A 204 -15.15 -15.29 -10.04
C LEU A 204 -16.40 -15.23 -9.15
N LYS A 205 -16.23 -14.86 -7.88
CA LYS A 205 -17.35 -14.63 -6.96
C LYS A 205 -18.28 -13.57 -7.57
N PRO A 206 -19.57 -13.86 -7.79
CA PRO A 206 -20.52 -12.87 -8.28
C PRO A 206 -20.62 -11.72 -7.28
N SER A 207 -20.73 -10.49 -7.78
CA SER A 207 -20.94 -9.34 -6.92
C SER A 207 -22.32 -9.45 -6.26
N GLU A 208 -22.38 -9.18 -4.96
CA GLU A 208 -23.65 -9.19 -4.21
C GLU A 208 -24.64 -8.12 -4.73
N ASP A 209 -24.14 -7.15 -5.53
CA ASP A 209 -24.92 -6.14 -6.26
C ASP A 209 -25.73 -6.68 -7.46
N GLU A 210 -25.44 -7.89 -7.95
CA GLU A 210 -26.17 -8.51 -9.08
C GLU A 210 -27.53 -9.09 -8.66
N GLY A 211 -27.78 -9.27 -7.36
CA GLY A 211 -29.04 -9.80 -6.82
C GLY A 211 -30.26 -8.87 -6.95
N GLY A 212 -30.05 -7.60 -7.31
CA GLY A 212 -31.09 -6.56 -7.37
C GLY A 212 -31.42 -6.01 -8.77
N ARG A 213 -30.72 -6.42 -9.83
CA ARG A 213 -30.94 -5.88 -11.19
C ARG A 213 -31.23 -6.96 -12.23
N LYS A 214 -32.20 -7.83 -11.95
CA LYS A 214 -33.00 -8.44 -13.02
C LYS A 214 -33.95 -7.39 -13.63
N ARG A 215 -33.44 -6.52 -14.51
CA ARG A 215 -34.29 -5.74 -15.43
C ARG A 215 -33.67 -5.67 -16.83
N ASN A 216 -34.23 -6.51 -17.70
CA ASN A 216 -34.36 -6.35 -19.14
C ASN A 216 -33.08 -6.14 -19.97
N SER A 217 -32.33 -7.23 -20.19
CA SER A 217 -31.53 -7.41 -21.41
C SER A 217 -32.45 -7.81 -22.59
N ARG A 218 -33.35 -6.93 -23.00
CA ARG A 218 -34.01 -7.02 -24.30
C ARG A 218 -33.98 -5.64 -24.97
N GLN A 219 -33.39 -5.65 -26.16
CA GLN A 219 -33.34 -4.57 -27.15
C GLN A 219 -32.45 -3.37 -26.83
N ARG A 220 -31.23 -3.43 -27.36
CA ARG A 220 -30.71 -2.34 -28.20
C ARG A 220 -29.60 -2.85 -29.15
N ASN A 221 -30.03 -3.58 -30.18
CA ASN A 221 -29.33 -3.57 -31.45
C ASN A 221 -29.59 -2.21 -32.11
N ASN A 222 -28.55 -1.39 -32.31
CA ASN A 222 -28.11 -0.97 -33.65
C ASN A 222 -27.10 0.19 -33.62
N ARG A 223 -26.07 0.01 -34.47
CA ARG A 223 -25.26 1.02 -35.19
C ARG A 223 -24.13 1.73 -34.41
N ARG A 224 -22.88 1.33 -34.69
CA ARG A 224 -22.00 1.98 -35.70
C ARG A 224 -20.62 1.27 -35.75
N ASP A 225 -20.30 0.71 -36.91
CA ASP A 225 -18.96 0.23 -37.30
C ASP A 225 -17.92 1.35 -37.33
N PRO A 226 -16.66 1.10 -36.92
CA PRO A 226 -15.50 1.86 -37.37
C PRO A 226 -14.82 1.17 -38.57
N ARG A 227 -14.67 1.92 -39.66
CA ARG A 227 -14.00 1.54 -40.92
C ARG A 227 -12.49 1.23 -40.75
N PRO A 228 -11.85 0.48 -41.67
CA PRO A 228 -10.46 0.05 -41.55
C PRO A 228 -9.44 1.13 -41.97
N ARG A 229 -8.31 1.19 -41.26
CA ARG A 229 -7.14 2.04 -41.57
C ARG A 229 -6.46 1.58 -42.87
N ARG A 230 -6.41 2.46 -43.87
CA ARG A 230 -5.59 2.31 -45.08
C ARG A 230 -4.10 2.47 -44.76
N GLN A 231 -3.32 1.48 -45.15
CA GLN A 231 -1.87 1.58 -45.33
C GLN A 231 -1.54 2.61 -46.42
N ARG A 232 -0.48 3.40 -46.22
CA ARG A 232 0.22 4.09 -47.30
C ARG A 232 1.71 3.75 -47.23
N ALA A 233 2.15 3.04 -48.26
CA ALA A 233 3.54 2.81 -48.58
C ALA A 233 4.03 3.84 -49.61
N ARG A 234 5.28 4.29 -49.38
CA ARG A 234 6.36 4.64 -50.33
C ARG A 234 6.14 5.69 -51.42
N ARG A 235 7.10 6.64 -51.49
CA ARG A 235 7.78 7.02 -52.74
C ARG A 235 9.19 7.56 -52.47
N ASN A 236 10.16 7.00 -53.20
CA ASN A 236 11.60 7.27 -53.26
C ASN A 236 11.95 8.65 -53.84
N ARG A 237 13.16 9.16 -53.55
CA ARG A 237 14.21 9.43 -54.56
C ARG A 237 15.56 9.86 -53.96
N ASP A 238 16.56 9.00 -54.17
CA ASP A 238 17.98 9.18 -54.57
C ASP A 238 18.68 10.56 -54.43
N LYS A 239 19.86 10.58 -53.80
CA LYS A 239 21.19 10.90 -54.42
C LYS A 239 22.36 10.87 -53.42
N GLU A 240 23.48 10.31 -53.90
CA GLU A 240 24.88 10.30 -53.38
C GLU A 240 25.46 11.75 -53.37
N ASP A 241 26.48 12.21 -52.60
CA ASP A 241 27.87 11.78 -52.40
C ASP A 241 28.57 12.59 -51.25
N GLU A 242 29.67 12.02 -50.72
CA GLU A 242 30.87 12.56 -50.00
C GLU A 242 30.92 13.03 -48.49
N PRO A 243 32.01 12.69 -47.75
CA PRO A 243 32.36 13.14 -46.38
C PRO A 243 33.44 14.27 -46.39
N PRO A 244 34.16 14.70 -45.31
CA PRO A 244 34.02 14.56 -43.84
C PRO A 244 34.05 15.93 -43.09
N LYS A 245 33.97 15.95 -41.74
CA LYS A 245 34.83 16.78 -40.83
C LYS A 245 34.51 16.57 -39.33
N GLU A 246 35.59 16.50 -38.56
CA GLU A 246 35.65 16.50 -37.09
C GLU A 246 35.24 17.88 -36.53
N ASP A 247 34.67 17.91 -35.32
CA ASP A 247 35.12 18.78 -34.21
C ASP A 247 34.32 18.51 -32.93
N GLU A 248 34.99 18.83 -31.82
CA GLU A 248 34.78 18.41 -30.43
C GLU A 248 33.52 18.92 -29.69
N GLU A 249 33.38 18.39 -28.47
CA GLU A 249 32.60 18.90 -27.32
C GLU A 249 31.08 18.68 -27.30
N ASN A 250 30.64 17.64 -26.57
CA ASN A 250 29.65 17.89 -25.52
C ASN A 250 29.59 16.81 -24.42
N LYS A 251 29.71 17.27 -23.17
CA LYS A 251 29.61 16.49 -21.93
C LYS A 251 28.19 15.91 -21.77
N PRO A 252 28.02 14.70 -21.18
CA PRO A 252 26.70 14.12 -21.00
C PRO A 252 25.88 14.90 -19.97
N ALA A 253 24.77 15.46 -20.41
CA ALA A 253 23.80 16.18 -19.59
C ALA A 253 23.27 15.31 -18.44
N LYS A 254 23.39 15.82 -17.21
CA LYS A 254 22.76 15.25 -16.00
C LYS A 254 21.24 15.21 -16.20
N ARG A 255 20.67 14.00 -16.33
CA ARG A 255 19.23 13.75 -16.25
C ARG A 255 18.70 14.19 -14.88
N THR A 256 18.04 15.35 -14.84
CA THR A 256 17.28 15.78 -13.68
C THR A 256 16.01 14.93 -13.58
N ASN A 257 15.90 14.18 -12.48
CA ASN A 257 14.70 13.43 -12.14
C ASN A 257 13.54 14.41 -11.86
N ASN A 258 12.70 14.66 -12.88
CA ASN A 258 11.41 15.31 -12.70
C ASN A 258 10.48 14.39 -11.89
N ARG A 259 10.61 14.43 -10.56
CA ARG A 259 9.56 13.97 -9.65
C ARG A 259 8.34 14.86 -9.89
N ARG A 260 7.31 14.35 -10.56
CA ARG A 260 6.00 15.01 -10.63
C ARG A 260 5.54 15.29 -9.20
N ALA A 261 5.33 16.58 -8.89
CA ALA A 261 4.75 17.01 -7.63
C ALA A 261 3.37 16.34 -7.44
N PRO A 262 2.95 16.02 -6.20
CA PRO A 262 1.61 15.50 -5.96
C PRO A 262 0.56 16.48 -6.53
N PRO A 263 -0.56 15.97 -7.07
CA PRO A 263 -1.59 16.82 -7.66
C PRO A 263 -2.04 17.86 -6.63
N GLN A 264 -1.93 19.13 -7.01
CA GLN A 264 -2.35 20.27 -6.20
C GLN A 264 -3.88 20.20 -6.08
N CYS A 265 -4.37 20.28 -4.84
CA CYS A 265 -5.81 20.40 -4.57
C CYS A 265 -6.25 21.80 -5.06
N PRO A 266 -7.42 21.95 -5.71
CA PRO A 266 -7.92 23.25 -6.10
C PRO A 266 -8.01 24.21 -4.91
N PRO A 267 -7.76 25.52 -5.11
CA PRO A 267 -7.88 26.50 -4.04
C PRO A 267 -9.25 26.44 -3.37
N GLY A 268 -9.28 26.56 -2.05
CA GLY A 268 -10.53 26.52 -1.29
C GLY A 268 -11.13 25.14 -1.09
N CYS A 269 -10.52 24.03 -1.57
CA CYS A 269 -11.04 22.67 -1.38
C CYS A 269 -10.44 21.92 -0.17
N ARG A 270 -9.95 22.65 0.84
CA ARG A 270 -9.15 22.08 1.93
C ARG A 270 -9.57 22.61 3.30
N ILE A 271 -9.78 21.69 4.24
CA ILE A 271 -10.06 21.99 5.66
C ILE A 271 -8.85 21.60 6.50
N PHE A 272 -8.36 22.52 7.33
CA PHE A 272 -7.44 22.25 8.42
C PHE A 272 -8.25 21.80 9.64
N VAL A 273 -7.83 20.73 10.30
CA VAL A 273 -8.48 20.25 11.52
C VAL A 273 -7.44 20.17 12.63
N GLY A 274 -7.50 21.11 13.57
CA GLY A 274 -6.72 21.10 14.81
C GLY A 274 -7.41 20.31 15.92
N GLY A 275 -6.72 20.13 17.06
CA GLY A 275 -7.27 19.40 18.22
C GLY A 275 -7.16 17.87 18.10
N VAL A 276 -6.40 17.37 17.12
CA VAL A 276 -6.16 15.93 16.96
C VAL A 276 -5.15 15.48 18.00
N THR A 277 -5.61 14.84 19.07
CA THR A 277 -4.70 14.36 20.13
C THR A 277 -3.76 13.26 19.62
N ARG A 278 -2.59 13.10 20.24
CA ARG A 278 -1.65 12.02 19.90
C ARG A 278 -2.23 10.60 20.11
N ARG A 279 -3.28 10.48 20.91
CA ARG A 279 -3.99 9.22 21.18
C ARG A 279 -5.09 8.92 20.16
N THR A 280 -5.58 9.93 19.43
CA THR A 280 -6.64 9.77 18.43
C THR A 280 -6.12 8.91 17.27
N ARG A 281 -6.77 7.77 17.01
CA ARG A 281 -6.41 6.92 15.87
C ARG A 281 -7.04 7.45 14.58
N VAL A 282 -6.35 7.27 13.45
CA VAL A 282 -6.86 7.69 12.13
C VAL A 282 -8.17 6.99 11.78
N SER A 283 -8.34 5.73 12.21
CA SER A 283 -9.56 4.94 12.01
C SER A 283 -10.75 5.51 12.79
N GLU A 284 -10.55 5.84 14.07
CA GLU A 284 -11.58 6.48 14.92
C GLU A 284 -12.00 7.82 14.34
N PHE A 285 -11.01 8.64 13.93
CA PHE A 285 -11.26 9.92 13.27
C PHE A 285 -12.09 9.76 12.00
N LYS A 286 -11.70 8.85 11.10
CA LYS A 286 -12.43 8.59 9.85
C LYS A 286 -13.86 8.09 10.09
N THR A 287 -14.08 7.36 11.17
CA THR A 287 -15.41 6.85 11.54
C THR A 287 -16.30 8.00 12.02
N ALA A 288 -15.77 8.88 12.88
CA ALA A 288 -16.52 10.01 13.41
C ALA A 288 -16.91 11.03 12.34
N ILE A 289 -16.00 11.39 11.43
CA ILE A 289 -16.31 12.37 10.37
C ILE A 289 -17.36 11.81 9.39
N ARG A 290 -17.33 10.50 9.11
CA ARG A 290 -18.34 9.85 8.26
C ARG A 290 -19.70 9.77 8.94
N ALA A 291 -19.75 9.55 10.25
CA ALA A 291 -20.98 9.57 11.02
C ALA A 291 -21.65 10.96 10.99
N LYS A 292 -20.86 12.04 10.84
CA LYS A 292 -21.34 13.41 10.64
C LYS A 292 -21.62 13.76 9.16
N GLY A 293 -21.50 12.82 8.24
CA GLY A 293 -21.79 13.02 6.82
C GLY A 293 -20.68 13.67 6.00
N VAL A 294 -19.46 13.78 6.54
CA VAL A 294 -18.30 14.40 5.87
C VAL A 294 -17.47 13.33 5.15
N TYR A 295 -17.32 13.47 3.83
CA TYR A 295 -16.65 12.48 2.97
C TYR A 295 -15.47 13.09 2.19
N PRO A 296 -14.29 13.25 2.83
CA PRO A 296 -13.14 13.81 2.16
C PRO A 296 -12.53 12.81 1.16
N LYS A 297 -12.07 13.30 0.01
CA LYS A 297 -11.30 12.52 -0.98
C LYS A 297 -9.99 12.04 -0.40
N ARG A 298 -9.32 12.92 0.36
CA ARG A 298 -8.02 12.61 0.96
C ARG A 298 -7.93 13.18 2.37
N VAL A 299 -7.41 12.37 3.29
CA VAL A 299 -7.10 12.78 4.66
C VAL A 299 -5.58 12.77 4.82
N VAL A 300 -4.99 13.96 4.89
CA VAL A 300 -3.56 14.14 5.16
C VAL A 300 -3.35 14.16 6.67
N TRP A 301 -3.02 12.99 7.21
CA TRP A 301 -2.89 12.80 8.65
C TRP A 301 -1.57 13.34 9.20
N ARG A 302 -1.63 14.21 10.20
CA ARG A 302 -0.49 14.72 10.97
C ARG A 302 -0.75 14.66 12.48
N GLY A 303 -1.45 13.63 12.96
CA GLY A 303 -1.89 13.52 14.37
C GLY A 303 -0.76 13.58 15.41
N ALA A 304 0.46 13.14 15.08
CA ALA A 304 1.63 13.32 15.95
C ALA A 304 1.97 14.81 16.23
N ARG A 305 1.61 15.70 15.28
CA ARG A 305 1.77 17.16 15.35
C ARG A 305 0.49 17.89 15.78
N GLY A 306 -0.59 17.17 16.12
CA GLY A 306 -1.80 17.78 16.65
C GLY A 306 -2.89 18.15 15.64
N PHE A 307 -2.72 17.83 14.36
CA PHE A 307 -3.65 18.27 13.31
C PHE A 307 -3.77 17.29 12.12
N CYS A 308 -4.73 17.52 11.23
CA CYS A 308 -4.79 16.91 9.92
C CYS A 308 -5.37 17.87 8.88
N PHE A 309 -5.30 17.49 7.60
CA PHE A 309 -6.03 18.18 6.54
C PHE A 309 -7.01 17.23 5.85
N LEU A 310 -8.17 17.77 5.51
CA LEU A 310 -9.19 17.12 4.69
C LEU A 310 -9.21 17.83 3.35
N GLU A 311 -9.18 17.07 2.27
CA GLU A 311 -9.23 17.58 0.91
C GLU A 311 -10.47 17.03 0.20
N PHE A 312 -11.20 17.92 -0.47
CA PHE A 312 -12.46 17.68 -1.15
C PHE A 312 -12.33 17.92 -2.66
N ASP A 313 -13.30 17.46 -3.42
CA ASP A 313 -13.34 17.66 -4.88
C ASP A 313 -14.02 18.97 -5.30
N VAL A 314 -14.95 19.48 -4.48
CA VAL A 314 -15.79 20.65 -4.78
C VAL A 314 -15.87 21.54 -3.53
N PRO A 315 -15.76 22.87 -3.64
CA PRO A 315 -15.74 23.77 -2.49
C PRO A 315 -17.12 24.01 -1.85
N ASP A 316 -18.21 23.68 -2.55
CA ASP A 316 -19.60 24.07 -2.22
C ASP A 316 -20.14 23.59 -0.86
N LYS A 317 -19.42 22.74 -0.12
CA LYS A 317 -19.85 22.18 1.18
C LYS A 317 -18.89 22.42 2.33
N ILE A 318 -17.86 23.25 2.14
CA ILE A 318 -16.76 23.34 3.09
C ILE A 318 -17.13 24.10 4.37
N GLU A 319 -17.98 25.12 4.27
CA GLU A 319 -18.45 25.87 5.44
C GLU A 319 -19.37 25.01 6.33
N ASP A 320 -20.25 24.22 5.70
CA ASP A 320 -21.10 23.24 6.38
C ASP A 320 -20.26 22.14 7.03
N ASP A 321 -19.28 21.59 6.31
CA ASP A 321 -18.38 20.55 6.83
C ASP A 321 -17.52 21.07 8.00
N VAL A 322 -17.07 22.33 7.98
CA VAL A 322 -16.36 22.95 9.13
C VAL A 322 -17.27 23.00 10.35
N THR A 323 -18.52 23.38 10.19
CA THR A 323 -19.51 23.44 11.28
C THR A 323 -19.76 22.05 11.86
N LEU A 324 -20.01 21.05 10.99
CA LEU A 324 -20.26 19.66 11.39
C LEU A 324 -19.08 19.01 12.13
N LEU A 325 -17.86 19.39 11.77
CA LEU A 325 -16.63 18.88 12.39
C LEU A 325 -16.35 19.52 13.76
N GLY A 326 -16.90 20.71 14.04
CA GLY A 326 -16.71 21.43 15.31
C GLY A 326 -17.34 20.72 16.51
N ASP A 327 -18.41 19.96 16.26
CA ASP A 327 -19.13 19.20 17.29
C ASP A 327 -18.40 17.92 17.74
N ILE A 328 -17.33 17.53 17.07
CA ILE A 328 -16.64 16.28 17.35
C ILE A 328 -15.57 16.53 18.41
N ALA A 329 -15.63 15.76 19.50
CA ALA A 329 -14.61 15.74 20.54
C ALA A 329 -13.90 14.38 20.59
N PHE A 330 -12.58 14.39 20.69
CA PHE A 330 -11.76 13.21 20.92
C PHE A 330 -11.00 13.36 22.23
N ASN A 331 -11.10 12.37 23.12
CA ASN A 331 -10.38 12.38 24.40
C ASN A 331 -10.59 13.68 25.20
N ASN A 332 -11.83 14.16 25.26
CA ASN A 332 -12.24 15.43 25.89
C ASN A 332 -11.62 16.70 25.25
N VAL A 333 -11.07 16.60 24.05
CA VAL A 333 -10.57 17.75 23.26
C VAL A 333 -11.46 17.92 22.03
N GLN A 334 -12.11 19.07 21.92
CA GLN A 334 -12.88 19.44 20.73
C GLN A 334 -11.97 19.68 19.54
N LEU A 335 -12.40 19.23 18.36
CA LEU A 335 -11.74 19.56 17.10
C LEU A 335 -11.86 21.05 16.81
N ARG A 336 -10.84 21.59 16.15
CA ARG A 336 -10.80 22.99 15.70
C ARG A 336 -10.68 23.02 14.17
N PRO A 337 -11.78 22.76 13.44
CA PRO A 337 -11.79 22.84 11.98
C PRO A 337 -11.72 24.30 11.53
N GLN A 338 -10.93 24.57 10.49
CA GLN A 338 -10.78 25.88 9.85
C GLN A 338 -10.59 25.67 8.35
N ILE A 339 -11.10 26.58 7.52
CA ILE A 339 -10.80 26.58 6.09
C ILE A 339 -9.28 26.80 5.94
N ALA A 340 -8.61 25.92 5.22
CA ALA A 340 -7.17 26.02 5.06
C ALA A 340 -6.83 27.14 4.09
N ILE A 341 -6.11 28.15 4.59
CA ILE A 341 -5.58 29.24 3.75
C ILE A 341 -4.42 28.66 2.93
N ASP A 342 -4.54 28.71 1.61
CA ASP A 342 -3.50 28.23 0.72
C ASP A 342 -2.23 29.09 0.82
N ARG A 343 -1.08 28.48 0.53
CA ARG A 343 0.23 29.10 0.71
C ARG A 343 0.46 30.33 -0.16
N GLU A 344 -0.34 30.53 -1.21
CA GLU A 344 -0.25 31.67 -2.12
C GLU A 344 -0.88 32.93 -1.52
N GLU A 345 -2.06 32.84 -0.90
CA GLU A 345 -2.71 33.99 -0.22
C GLU A 345 -1.93 34.53 1.00
N LYS A 346 -1.07 33.70 1.60
CA LYS A 346 -0.19 34.13 2.69
C LYS A 346 0.91 35.09 2.24
N LYS A 347 1.24 35.14 0.94
CA LYS A 347 2.15 36.15 0.39
C LYS A 347 1.42 37.48 0.18
N ASP A 348 0.19 37.45 -0.32
CA ASP A 348 -0.58 38.66 -0.59
C ASP A 348 -1.08 39.34 0.68
N LYS A 349 -1.52 38.60 1.71
CA LYS A 349 -1.88 39.17 3.02
C LYS A 349 -0.69 39.73 3.81
N LYS A 350 0.53 39.26 3.53
CA LYS A 350 1.76 39.87 4.08
C LYS A 350 2.19 41.13 3.33
N ALA A 351 1.85 41.24 2.04
CA ALA A 351 2.11 42.44 1.25
C ALA A 351 1.15 43.59 1.64
N VAL A 352 -0.15 43.30 1.79
CA VAL A 352 -1.16 44.31 2.13
C VAL A 352 -1.02 44.85 3.57
N ASN A 353 -0.66 43.99 4.54
CA ASN A 353 -0.36 44.45 5.91
C ASN A 353 1.04 45.09 6.04
N GLY A 354 1.90 44.99 5.02
CA GLY A 354 3.18 45.70 4.95
C GLY A 354 2.99 47.16 4.52
N GLU A 355 2.14 47.41 3.51
CA GLU A 355 1.90 48.75 2.98
C GLU A 355 1.09 49.66 3.91
N GLN A 356 0.21 49.11 4.77
CA GLN A 356 -0.53 49.92 5.76
C GLN A 356 0.30 50.31 6.99
N ASN A 357 1.40 49.58 7.28
CA ASN A 357 2.31 49.93 8.37
C ASN A 357 3.40 50.93 7.96
N GLU A 358 3.66 51.11 6.65
CA GLU A 358 4.58 52.14 6.17
C GLU A 358 3.93 53.51 6.02
N THR A 359 2.60 53.60 5.86
CA THR A 359 1.89 54.90 5.77
C THR A 359 1.50 55.51 7.12
N GLN A 360 1.58 54.77 8.24
CA GLN A 360 1.41 55.34 9.60
C GLN A 360 2.74 55.60 10.33
N GLY A 361 3.88 55.19 9.75
CA GLY A 361 5.22 55.40 10.34
C GLY A 361 5.84 56.77 10.05
N ASP A 362 5.36 57.50 9.04
CA ASP A 362 6.01 58.73 8.56
C ASP A 362 5.36 60.05 9.06
N GLU A 363 4.20 59.98 9.75
CA GLU A 363 3.62 61.15 10.44
C GLU A 363 4.01 61.26 11.93
N GLY A 364 4.51 60.18 12.55
CA GLY A 364 4.91 60.15 13.96
C GLY A 364 6.32 60.65 14.28
N ALA A 365 7.17 60.85 13.26
CA ALA A 365 8.60 61.17 13.46
C ALA A 365 8.95 62.67 13.40
N LYS A 366 7.97 63.57 13.27
CA LYS A 366 8.20 65.03 13.24
C LYS A 366 7.79 65.82 14.49
N GLN A 367 7.38 65.17 15.58
CA GLN A 367 6.92 65.88 16.79
C GLN A 367 7.75 65.71 18.07
N ASN A 368 8.83 64.92 18.10
CA ASN A 368 9.65 64.74 19.31
C ASN A 368 11.12 65.20 19.15
N MET A 369 11.31 66.42 18.67
CA MET A 369 12.60 67.13 18.77
C MET A 369 12.35 68.62 19.02
N LYS A 370 11.67 68.93 20.13
CA LYS A 370 11.54 70.29 20.68
C LYS A 370 11.02 70.25 22.11
N SER A 371 11.85 69.80 23.05
CA SER A 371 11.77 70.17 24.47
C SER A 371 12.89 69.49 25.25
N GLU A 372 14.10 70.02 25.16
CA GLU A 372 15.13 69.92 26.21
C GLU A 372 16.18 70.99 25.88
N ASP A 373 15.90 72.21 26.36
CA ASP A 373 16.84 73.22 26.84
C ASP A 373 16.08 74.15 27.80
#